data_AF-A0A1I7GI03-F1
#
_entry.id   AF-A0A1I7GI03-F1
#
_cell.length_a   1.000
_cell.length_b   1.000
_cell.length_c   1.000
_cell.angle_alpha   90.00
_cell.angle_beta   90.00
_cell.angle_gamma   90.00
#
_symmetry.space_group_name_H-M   'P 1'
#
loop_
_entity.id
_entity.type
_entity.pdbx_description
1 polymer ?
#
loop_
_entity_poly.entity_id
_entity_poly.type
_entity_poly.pdbx_seq_one_letter_code
_entity_poly.pdbx_strand_id
1 'polypeptide(L)'
;MDRKTVLEQVRDGILTPEEADRILEQGGFAEKGFAEMGFARLDTDREDRTGFPEVIFCQGKPDAYLADIYERMVAEEGRAFGTRASRHQAELVQRALPRAVYDPVSRILKVEPEEGGPERKGQIAVLTGGTADIPVAEEAAQTAEYFGTNVYRAYDVGVSGLHRLLARIEDIRRASAVVAVAGMEGALASVVGGLVRNPVIAVPTSVGYGASMGGVSALLTMINSCANGITVVNIDNGYGAGYVATQISRLAVKGAE
;
A
#
# COMPACT_ATOMS: atom_id res chain seq x y z
N MET A 1 -4.33 1.01 -32.32
CA MET A 1 -3.19 1.93 -32.49
C MET A 1 -3.02 2.63 -31.16
N ASP A 2 -1.82 2.67 -30.58
CA ASP A 2 -1.65 3.33 -29.26
C ASP A 2 -1.72 4.86 -29.39
N ARG A 3 -2.05 5.54 -28.28
CA ARG A 3 -2.23 7.01 -28.26
C ARG A 3 -0.99 7.76 -28.74
N LYS A 4 0.20 7.25 -28.42
CA LYS A 4 1.47 7.87 -28.80
C LYS A 4 1.66 7.85 -30.31
N THR A 5 1.34 6.73 -30.95
CA THR A 5 1.39 6.54 -32.40
C THR A 5 0.43 7.49 -33.11
N VAL A 6 -0.79 7.67 -32.58
CA VAL A 6 -1.78 8.61 -33.15
C VAL A 6 -1.28 10.06 -33.05
N LEU A 7 -0.71 10.46 -31.92
CA LEU A 7 -0.18 11.81 -31.73
C LEU A 7 1.09 12.07 -32.57
N GLU A 8 1.94 11.06 -32.77
CA GLU A 8 3.09 11.14 -33.68
C GLU A 8 2.64 11.33 -35.13
N GLN A 9 1.56 10.67 -35.55
CA GLN A 9 0.98 10.87 -36.88
C GLN A 9 0.35 12.25 -37.08
N VAL A 10 -0.20 12.87 -36.02
CA VAL A 10 -0.64 14.28 -36.08
C VAL A 10 0.55 15.21 -36.23
N ARG A 11 1.61 15.01 -35.42
CA ARG A 11 2.85 15.80 -35.51
C ARG A 11 3.48 15.73 -36.90
N ASP A 12 3.45 14.55 -37.50
CA ASP A 12 4.06 14.28 -38.80
C ASP A 12 3.13 14.68 -39.98
N GLY A 13 1.94 15.24 -39.68
CA GLY A 13 0.99 15.75 -40.67
C GLY A 13 0.23 14.66 -41.44
N ILE A 14 0.28 13.42 -40.95
CA ILE A 14 -0.38 12.24 -41.55
C ILE A 14 -1.87 12.19 -41.17
N LEU A 15 -2.19 12.64 -39.95
CA LEU A 15 -3.56 12.78 -39.45
C LEU A 15 -3.85 14.25 -39.12
N THR A 16 -5.06 14.71 -39.39
CA THR A 16 -5.53 15.97 -38.78
C THR A 16 -5.88 15.74 -37.30
N PRO A 17 -5.87 16.78 -36.45
CA PRO A 17 -6.36 16.68 -35.07
C PRO A 17 -7.76 16.06 -34.98
N GLU A 18 -8.66 16.39 -35.90
CA GLU A 18 -10.04 15.87 -35.94
C GLU A 18 -10.14 14.40 -36.39
N GLU A 19 -9.15 13.91 -37.14
CA GLU A 19 -9.05 12.48 -37.51
C GLU A 19 -8.45 11.68 -36.36
N ALA A 20 -7.44 12.24 -35.68
CA ALA A 20 -6.87 11.67 -34.48
C ALA A 20 -7.90 11.56 -33.36
N ASP A 21 -8.70 12.59 -33.10
CA ASP A 21 -9.78 12.53 -32.10
C ASP A 21 -10.76 11.41 -32.42
N ARG A 22 -11.20 11.27 -33.68
CA ARG A 22 -12.09 10.16 -34.07
C ARG A 22 -11.44 8.79 -33.90
N ILE A 23 -10.15 8.64 -34.22
CA ILE A 23 -9.41 7.39 -34.04
C ILE A 23 -9.27 7.06 -32.55
N LEU A 24 -9.01 8.06 -31.71
CA LEU A 24 -8.91 7.89 -30.27
C LEU A 24 -10.29 7.53 -29.67
N GLU A 25 -11.35 8.26 -30.01
CA GLU A 25 -12.71 7.97 -29.57
C GLU A 25 -13.18 6.57 -30.00
N GLN A 26 -13.00 6.19 -31.27
CA GLN A 26 -13.40 4.89 -31.82
C GLN A 26 -12.51 3.74 -31.32
N GLY A 27 -11.26 4.02 -30.97
CA GLY A 27 -10.32 3.07 -30.36
C GLY A 27 -10.58 2.80 -28.88
N GLY A 28 -11.62 3.40 -28.28
CA GLY A 28 -11.91 3.27 -26.86
C GLY A 28 -11.05 4.18 -25.97
N PHE A 29 -10.31 5.13 -26.56
CA PHE A 29 -9.63 6.21 -25.82
C PHE A 29 -10.58 7.38 -25.49
N ALA A 30 -11.88 7.23 -25.77
CA ALA A 30 -12.91 8.12 -25.24
C ALA A 30 -12.85 8.11 -23.70
N GLU A 31 -12.48 9.26 -23.13
CA GLU A 31 -12.22 9.54 -21.73
C GLU A 31 -13.29 9.03 -20.76
N LYS A 32 -13.09 7.83 -20.24
CA LYS A 32 -13.39 7.57 -18.85
C LYS A 32 -12.13 6.98 -18.29
N GLY A 33 -11.38 7.73 -17.50
CA GLY A 33 -10.26 7.24 -16.68
C GLY A 33 -10.70 6.24 -15.60
N PHE A 34 -11.75 5.49 -15.91
CA PHE A 34 -12.34 4.46 -15.10
C PHE A 34 -13.09 3.44 -15.96
N ALA A 35 -13.01 2.16 -15.59
CA ALA A 35 -13.84 1.08 -16.14
C ALA A 35 -15.19 0.99 -15.38
N GLU A 36 -16.30 0.99 -16.11
CA GLU A 36 -17.65 0.96 -15.54
C GLU A 36 -18.18 -0.49 -15.46
N MET A 37 -18.53 -0.93 -14.24
CA MET A 37 -18.99 -2.31 -13.96
C MET A 37 -20.47 -2.37 -13.54
N GLY A 38 -21.21 -1.26 -13.64
CA GLY A 38 -22.60 -1.15 -13.18
C GLY A 38 -22.77 -1.02 -11.66
N PHE A 39 -21.93 -1.68 -10.86
CA PHE A 39 -21.90 -1.57 -9.39
C PHE A 39 -20.63 -0.88 -8.85
N ALA A 40 -19.62 -0.67 -9.69
CA ALA A 40 -18.37 0.00 -9.36
C ALA A 40 -17.80 0.74 -10.58
N ARG A 41 -16.91 1.70 -10.31
CA ARG A 41 -16.09 2.40 -11.31
C ARG A 41 -14.64 2.26 -10.88
N LEU A 42 -13.86 1.46 -11.61
CA LEU A 42 -12.44 1.21 -11.31
C LEU A 42 -11.59 2.29 -11.96
N ASP A 43 -10.81 3.03 -11.20
CA ASP A 43 -9.93 4.14 -11.63
C ASP A 43 -8.67 3.60 -12.31
N THR A 44 -8.76 3.34 -13.61
CA THR A 44 -7.67 2.82 -14.45
C THR A 44 -6.51 3.81 -14.61
N ASP A 45 -6.77 5.11 -14.42
CA ASP A 45 -5.78 6.18 -14.59
C ASP A 45 -5.05 6.52 -13.28
N ARG A 46 -5.35 5.80 -12.20
CA ARG A 46 -4.82 6.11 -10.86
C ARG A 46 -3.30 6.04 -10.80
N GLU A 47 -2.71 5.07 -11.48
CA GLU A 47 -1.26 4.90 -11.49
C GLU A 47 -0.56 6.07 -12.16
N ASP A 48 -1.05 6.52 -13.31
CA ASP A 48 -0.49 7.67 -14.02
C ASP A 48 -0.62 8.96 -13.19
N ARG A 49 -1.75 9.13 -12.50
CA ARG A 49 -2.03 10.34 -11.71
C ARG A 49 -1.30 10.37 -10.36
N THR A 50 -1.13 9.23 -9.70
CA THR A 50 -0.68 9.16 -8.30
C THR A 50 0.60 8.36 -8.08
N GLY A 51 1.08 7.67 -9.11
CA GLY A 51 2.24 6.78 -9.07
C GLY A 51 1.95 5.36 -8.54
N PHE A 52 0.68 5.04 -8.27
CA PHE A 52 0.25 3.74 -7.75
C PHE A 52 -1.11 3.34 -8.33
N PRO A 53 -1.31 2.06 -8.68
CA PRO A 53 -2.59 1.57 -9.18
C PRO A 53 -3.68 1.59 -8.11
N GLU A 54 -4.91 1.33 -8.53
CA GLU A 54 -6.03 1.17 -7.61
C GLU A 54 -5.84 -0.06 -6.69
N VAL A 55 -6.43 0.00 -5.49
CA VAL A 55 -6.40 -1.06 -4.49
C VAL A 55 -7.81 -1.34 -3.99
N ILE A 56 -8.12 -2.62 -3.81
CA ILE A 56 -9.44 -3.11 -3.43
C ILE A 56 -9.55 -3.18 -1.91
N PHE A 57 -10.39 -2.34 -1.30
CA PHE A 57 -10.78 -2.53 0.09
C PHE A 57 -11.82 -3.65 0.18
N CYS A 58 -11.41 -4.88 0.56
CA CYS A 58 -12.28 -6.06 0.48
C CYS A 58 -13.33 -6.11 1.60
N GLN A 59 -13.01 -5.58 2.78
CA GLN A 59 -13.90 -5.66 3.94
C GLN A 59 -15.25 -4.97 3.67
N GLY A 60 -16.35 -5.69 3.90
CA GLY A 60 -17.70 -5.18 3.72
C GLY A 60 -18.19 -5.12 2.27
N LYS A 61 -17.37 -5.51 1.29
CA LYS A 61 -17.83 -5.67 -0.10
C LYS A 61 -18.73 -6.91 -0.24
N PRO A 62 -19.85 -6.82 -0.97
CA PRO A 62 -20.66 -8.00 -1.32
C PRO A 62 -19.86 -9.02 -2.11
N ASP A 63 -20.03 -10.29 -1.76
CA ASP A 63 -19.35 -11.42 -2.40
C ASP A 63 -19.50 -11.44 -3.93
N ALA A 64 -20.71 -11.14 -4.41
CA ALA A 64 -21.04 -11.14 -5.83
C ALA A 64 -20.23 -10.13 -6.66
N TYR A 65 -19.68 -9.09 -6.04
CA TYR A 65 -18.93 -8.05 -6.74
C TYR A 65 -17.42 -8.23 -6.65
N LEU A 66 -16.95 -8.99 -5.65
CA LEU A 66 -15.53 -9.02 -5.35
C LEU A 66 -14.72 -9.75 -6.43
N ALA A 67 -15.18 -10.92 -6.88
CA ALA A 67 -14.51 -11.69 -7.93
C ALA A 67 -14.44 -10.89 -9.24
N ASP A 68 -15.57 -10.32 -9.67
CA ASP A 68 -15.66 -9.49 -10.87
C ASP A 68 -14.69 -8.29 -10.83
N ILE A 69 -14.55 -7.64 -9.68
CA ILE A 69 -13.60 -6.51 -9.53
C ILE A 69 -12.16 -6.99 -9.74
N TYR A 70 -11.79 -8.10 -9.12
CA TYR A 70 -10.45 -8.66 -9.28
C TYR A 70 -10.19 -9.10 -10.72
N GLU A 71 -11.14 -9.79 -11.36
CA GLU A 71 -11.02 -10.22 -12.76
C GLU A 71 -10.83 -9.02 -13.68
N ARG A 72 -11.62 -7.95 -13.47
CA ARG A 72 -11.49 -6.74 -14.27
C ARG A 72 -10.16 -6.04 -14.05
N MET A 73 -9.70 -5.89 -12.80
CA MET A 73 -8.40 -5.27 -12.52
C MET A 73 -7.24 -6.07 -13.11
N VAL A 74 -7.27 -7.40 -13.01
CA VAL A 74 -6.23 -8.24 -13.61
C VAL A 74 -6.26 -8.18 -15.14
N ALA A 75 -7.45 -8.08 -15.75
CA ALA A 75 -7.57 -7.93 -17.20
C ALA A 75 -6.99 -6.59 -17.71
N GLU A 76 -7.14 -5.51 -16.95
CA GLU A 76 -6.67 -4.17 -17.33
C GLU A 76 -5.19 -3.94 -16.99
N GLU A 77 -4.77 -4.34 -15.78
CA GLU A 77 -3.45 -3.99 -15.23
C GLU A 77 -2.49 -5.18 -15.14
N GLY A 78 -2.96 -6.41 -15.40
CA GLY A 78 -2.18 -7.65 -15.23
C GLY A 78 -1.94 -8.05 -13.76
N ARG A 79 -2.45 -7.25 -12.81
CA ARG A 79 -2.26 -7.41 -11.37
C ARG A 79 -3.44 -6.85 -10.59
N ALA A 80 -3.57 -7.26 -9.33
CA ALA A 80 -4.56 -6.70 -8.42
C ALA A 80 -4.08 -6.81 -6.97
N PHE A 81 -4.43 -5.85 -6.13
CA PHE A 81 -4.10 -5.87 -4.70
C PHE A 81 -5.32 -5.48 -3.89
N GLY A 82 -5.64 -6.27 -2.88
CA GLY A 82 -6.72 -5.96 -1.96
C GLY A 82 -6.38 -6.20 -0.51
N THR A 83 -7.00 -5.38 0.33
CA THR A 83 -6.73 -5.28 1.76
C THR A 83 -7.90 -5.80 2.57
N ARG A 84 -7.59 -6.29 3.79
CA ARG A 84 -8.58 -6.75 4.78
C ARG A 84 -9.55 -7.83 4.24
N ALA A 85 -9.11 -8.68 3.33
CA ALA A 85 -9.90 -9.80 2.85
C ALA A 85 -10.17 -10.82 3.96
N SER A 86 -11.38 -11.37 4.00
CA SER A 86 -11.67 -12.57 4.78
C SER A 86 -11.20 -13.82 4.02
N ARG A 87 -11.01 -14.94 4.73
CA ARG A 87 -10.71 -16.23 4.09
C ARG A 87 -11.79 -16.64 3.08
N HIS A 88 -13.06 -16.44 3.42
CA HIS A 88 -14.19 -16.70 2.53
C HIS A 88 -14.09 -15.89 1.22
N GLN A 89 -13.82 -14.58 1.34
CA GLN A 89 -13.61 -13.71 0.18
C GLN A 89 -12.41 -14.13 -0.66
N ALA A 90 -11.31 -14.56 -0.03
CA ALA A 90 -10.16 -15.10 -0.74
C ALA A 90 -10.51 -16.36 -1.53
N GLU A 91 -11.24 -17.30 -0.93
CA GLU A 91 -11.70 -18.52 -1.59
C GLU A 91 -12.60 -18.23 -2.80
N LEU A 92 -13.46 -17.19 -2.72
CA LEU A 92 -14.28 -16.74 -3.85
C LEU A 92 -13.42 -16.22 -5.00
N VAL A 93 -12.48 -15.32 -4.72
CA VAL A 93 -11.58 -14.76 -5.73
C VAL A 93 -10.67 -15.83 -6.32
N GLN A 94 -10.18 -16.78 -5.52
CA GLN A 94 -9.32 -17.88 -5.99
C GLN A 94 -10.03 -18.87 -6.91
N ARG A 95 -11.36 -19.01 -6.81
CA ARG A 95 -12.13 -19.82 -7.77
C ARG A 95 -12.18 -19.19 -9.15
N ALA A 96 -12.28 -17.86 -9.22
CA ALA A 96 -12.28 -17.11 -10.47
C ALA A 96 -10.86 -16.90 -11.02
N LEU A 97 -9.91 -16.60 -10.12
CA LEU A 97 -8.52 -16.31 -10.41
C LEU A 97 -7.61 -17.24 -9.58
N PRO A 98 -7.29 -18.45 -10.06
CA PRO A 98 -6.46 -19.42 -9.34
C PRO A 98 -5.07 -18.92 -8.95
N ARG A 99 -4.58 -17.87 -9.61
CA ARG A 99 -3.29 -17.22 -9.32
C ARG A 99 -3.34 -16.25 -8.13
N ALA A 100 -4.51 -15.95 -7.58
CA ALA A 100 -4.64 -15.07 -6.42
C ALA A 100 -4.03 -15.71 -5.17
N VAL A 101 -3.15 -14.95 -4.50
CA VAL A 101 -2.47 -15.36 -3.28
C VAL A 101 -3.06 -14.61 -2.09
N TYR A 102 -3.51 -15.35 -1.09
CA TYR A 102 -4.03 -14.82 0.16
C TYR A 102 -3.05 -15.08 1.29
N ASP A 103 -2.73 -14.02 2.04
CA ASP A 103 -2.00 -14.14 3.30
C ASP A 103 -2.95 -13.99 4.50
N PRO A 104 -3.12 -15.02 5.33
CA PRO A 104 -4.07 -14.99 6.44
C PRO A 104 -3.66 -14.05 7.58
N VAL A 105 -2.37 -13.67 7.67
CA VAL A 105 -1.86 -12.78 8.73
C VAL A 105 -2.21 -11.32 8.43
N SER A 106 -1.76 -10.81 7.29
CA SER A 106 -2.04 -9.44 6.83
C SER A 106 -3.46 -9.24 6.30
N ARG A 107 -4.12 -10.34 5.91
CA ARG A 107 -5.37 -10.33 5.15
C ARG A 107 -5.25 -9.64 3.79
N ILE A 108 -4.05 -9.61 3.23
CA ILE A 108 -3.81 -9.20 1.84
C ILE A 108 -4.21 -10.32 0.89
N LEU A 109 -4.92 -9.95 -0.16
CA LEU A 109 -5.28 -10.82 -1.28
C LEU A 109 -4.79 -10.15 -2.57
N LYS A 110 -3.78 -10.75 -3.20
CA LYS A 110 -3.09 -10.14 -4.34
C LYS A 110 -2.93 -11.10 -5.52
N VAL A 111 -2.88 -10.53 -6.71
CA VAL A 111 -2.47 -11.17 -7.96
C VAL A 111 -1.27 -10.38 -8.45
N GLU A 112 -0.11 -11.01 -8.51
CA GLU A 112 1.10 -10.38 -9.05
C GLU A 112 1.18 -10.59 -10.57
N PRO A 113 1.89 -9.73 -11.33
CA PRO A 113 2.11 -9.91 -12.77
C PRO A 113 2.73 -11.28 -13.11
N GLU A 114 2.42 -11.85 -14.28
CA GLU A 114 3.02 -13.13 -14.73
C GLU A 114 4.52 -13.02 -14.97
N GLU A 115 4.96 -11.89 -15.52
CA GLU A 115 6.36 -11.59 -15.81
C GLU A 115 6.69 -10.15 -15.43
N GLY A 116 7.93 -9.90 -15.01
CA GLY A 116 8.44 -8.53 -14.86
C GLY A 116 7.80 -7.69 -13.75
N GLY A 117 7.47 -8.30 -12.60
CA GLY A 117 7.03 -7.56 -11.41
C GLY A 117 8.03 -6.44 -11.03
N PRO A 118 7.57 -5.37 -10.35
CA PRO A 118 8.40 -4.20 -10.08
C PRO A 118 9.66 -4.58 -9.30
N GLU A 119 10.82 -4.19 -9.82
CA GLU A 119 12.09 -4.36 -9.11
C GLU A 119 12.03 -3.65 -7.76
N ARG A 120 12.35 -4.36 -6.68
CA ARG A 120 12.32 -3.78 -5.34
C ARG A 120 13.57 -2.92 -5.12
N LYS A 121 13.36 -1.61 -4.96
CA LYS A 121 14.42 -0.64 -4.68
C LYS A 121 14.22 0.05 -3.34
N GLY A 122 15.32 0.60 -2.82
CA GLY A 122 15.33 1.21 -1.49
C GLY A 122 15.01 0.20 -0.39
N GLN A 123 14.81 0.66 0.83
CA GLN A 123 14.39 -0.18 1.95
C GLN A 123 13.58 0.65 2.96
N ILE A 124 12.51 0.09 3.50
CA ILE A 124 11.81 0.62 4.68
C ILE A 124 11.94 -0.35 5.85
N ALA A 125 11.86 0.14 7.08
CA ALA A 125 11.78 -0.71 8.27
C ALA A 125 10.34 -0.73 8.78
N VAL A 126 9.78 -1.91 9.04
CA VAL A 126 8.44 -2.08 9.63
C VAL A 126 8.59 -2.75 10.99
N LEU A 127 8.11 -2.05 12.03
CA LEU A 127 8.30 -2.40 13.43
C LEU A 127 6.95 -2.65 14.10
N THR A 128 6.89 -3.62 15.00
CA THR A 128 5.73 -3.81 15.87
C THR A 128 6.09 -3.65 17.34
N GLY A 129 5.19 -3.07 18.14
CA GLY A 129 5.29 -3.06 19.59
C GLY A 129 5.22 -4.47 20.18
N GLY A 130 4.21 -5.25 19.79
CA GLY A 130 4.07 -6.65 20.18
C GLY A 130 3.57 -7.52 19.02
N THR A 131 3.50 -8.83 19.25
CA THR A 131 3.05 -9.79 18.23
C THR A 131 1.60 -9.57 17.80
N ALA A 132 0.76 -8.99 18.65
CA ALA A 132 -0.63 -8.66 18.35
C ALA A 132 -0.76 -7.59 17.24
N ASP A 133 0.27 -6.77 17.01
CA ASP A 133 0.29 -5.74 15.98
C ASP A 133 0.78 -6.27 14.62
N ILE A 134 1.25 -7.53 14.56
CA ILE A 134 1.81 -8.15 13.34
C ILE A 134 0.85 -8.09 12.14
N PRO A 135 -0.47 -8.35 12.27
CA PRO A 135 -1.39 -8.24 11.13
C PRO A 135 -1.33 -6.88 10.42
N VAL A 136 -1.31 -5.78 11.19
CA VAL A 136 -1.25 -4.41 10.63
C VAL A 136 0.14 -4.11 10.07
N ALA A 137 1.21 -4.60 10.70
CA ALA A 137 2.57 -4.48 10.18
C ALA A 137 2.78 -5.26 8.89
N GLU A 138 2.26 -6.48 8.78
CA GLU A 138 2.33 -7.27 7.55
C GLU A 138 1.48 -6.67 6.43
N GLU A 139 0.34 -6.04 6.73
CA GLU A 139 -0.40 -5.23 5.74
C GLU A 139 0.49 -4.10 5.17
N ALA A 140 1.22 -3.37 6.03
CA ALA A 140 2.15 -2.32 5.60
C ALA A 140 3.33 -2.88 4.79
N ALA A 141 3.94 -3.98 5.27
CA ALA A 141 5.09 -4.60 4.64
C ALA A 141 4.75 -5.13 3.25
N GLN A 142 3.67 -5.90 3.12
CA GLN A 142 3.26 -6.46 1.83
C GLN A 142 2.77 -5.38 0.86
N THR A 143 2.15 -4.30 1.36
CA THR A 143 1.83 -3.13 0.54
C THR A 143 3.09 -2.52 -0.07
N ALA A 144 4.13 -2.30 0.74
CA ALA A 144 5.38 -1.73 0.25
C ALA A 144 6.12 -2.65 -0.73
N GLU A 145 6.14 -3.95 -0.46
CA GLU A 145 6.74 -4.95 -1.33
C GLU A 145 6.01 -5.06 -2.67
N TYR A 146 4.68 -5.04 -2.66
CA TYR A 146 3.86 -5.05 -3.87
C TYR A 146 4.14 -3.83 -4.75
N PHE A 147 4.42 -2.68 -4.15
CA PHE A 147 4.77 -1.45 -4.85
C PHE A 147 6.27 -1.26 -5.11
N GLY A 148 7.09 -2.30 -4.95
CA GLY A 148 8.48 -2.29 -5.38
C GLY A 148 9.46 -1.69 -4.37
N THR A 149 9.22 -1.86 -3.07
CA THR A 149 10.17 -1.46 -2.02
C THR A 149 10.60 -2.64 -1.16
N ASN A 150 11.88 -2.73 -0.80
CA ASN A 150 12.34 -3.76 0.14
C ASN A 150 11.89 -3.44 1.56
N VAL A 151 11.60 -4.46 2.36
CA VAL A 151 11.14 -4.28 3.74
C VAL A 151 12.02 -5.05 4.71
N TYR A 152 12.61 -4.33 5.66
CA TYR A 152 13.19 -4.90 6.86
C TYR A 152 12.09 -5.00 7.94
N ARG A 153 11.85 -6.19 8.48
CA ARG A 153 10.82 -6.46 9.49
C ARG A 153 11.49 -6.67 10.85
N ALA A 154 11.04 -5.96 11.87
CA ALA A 154 11.45 -6.22 13.26
C ALA A 154 10.23 -6.28 14.19
N TYR A 155 9.90 -7.50 14.63
CA TYR A 155 8.74 -7.75 15.46
C TYR A 155 9.05 -7.83 16.94
N ASP A 156 8.05 -7.55 17.76
CA ASP A 156 8.14 -7.52 19.23
C ASP A 156 9.29 -6.65 19.76
N VAL A 157 9.38 -5.41 19.26
CA VAL A 157 10.39 -4.41 19.67
C VAL A 157 9.77 -3.28 20.50
N GLY A 158 8.71 -3.60 21.25
CA GLY A 158 7.95 -2.65 22.06
C GLY A 158 8.71 -2.05 23.25
N VAL A 159 8.09 -1.01 23.82
CA VAL A 159 8.71 -0.16 24.86
C VAL A 159 8.96 -0.91 26.17
N SER A 160 8.12 -1.89 26.52
CA SER A 160 8.30 -2.75 27.70
C SER A 160 9.60 -3.56 27.68
N GLY A 161 10.17 -3.76 26.50
CA GLY A 161 11.42 -4.47 26.27
C GLY A 161 12.39 -3.69 25.40
N LEU A 162 12.64 -2.42 25.73
CA LEU A 162 13.41 -1.47 24.92
C LEU A 162 14.76 -2.02 24.40
N HIS A 163 15.42 -2.90 25.16
CA HIS A 163 16.65 -3.56 24.74
C HIS A 163 16.50 -4.35 23.42
N ARG A 164 15.31 -4.89 23.12
CA ARG A 164 15.01 -5.59 21.86
C ARG A 164 15.03 -4.65 20.66
N LEU A 165 14.50 -3.43 20.83
CA LEU A 165 14.57 -2.37 19.82
C LEU A 165 16.03 -1.92 19.61
N LEU A 166 16.73 -1.65 20.71
CA LEU A 166 18.12 -1.18 20.67
C LEU A 166 19.05 -2.20 19.99
N ALA A 167 18.81 -3.50 20.16
CA ALA A 167 19.56 -4.55 19.48
C ALA A 167 19.40 -4.56 17.95
N ARG A 168 18.39 -3.88 17.40
CA ARG A 168 18.09 -3.80 15.97
C ARG A 168 18.29 -2.40 15.39
N ILE A 169 18.74 -1.42 16.19
CA ILE A 169 18.66 -0.01 15.81
C ILE A 169 19.50 0.34 14.58
N GLU A 170 20.66 -0.30 14.41
CA GLU A 170 21.53 -0.04 13.27
C GLU A 170 20.91 -0.52 11.95
N ASP A 171 20.18 -1.63 11.96
CA ASP A 171 19.44 -2.10 10.78
C ASP A 171 18.27 -1.16 10.47
N ILE A 172 17.56 -0.68 11.50
CA ILE A 172 16.45 0.28 11.35
C ILE A 172 16.96 1.60 10.74
N ARG A 173 18.14 2.08 11.15
CA ARG A 173 18.77 3.32 10.64
C ARG A 173 19.22 3.25 9.18
N ARG A 174 19.32 2.06 8.59
CA ARG A 174 19.66 1.88 7.16
C ARG A 174 18.45 2.11 6.24
N ALA A 175 17.24 1.97 6.77
CA ALA A 175 16.02 2.20 6.00
C ALA A 175 15.87 3.67 5.60
N SER A 176 15.15 3.94 4.52
CA SER A 176 14.78 5.28 4.07
C SER A 176 13.70 5.90 4.97
N ALA A 177 12.77 5.07 5.46
CA ALA A 177 11.67 5.43 6.36
C ALA A 177 11.36 4.27 7.31
N VAL A 178 10.73 4.59 8.44
CA VAL A 178 10.34 3.60 9.46
C VAL A 178 8.82 3.63 9.64
N VAL A 179 8.17 2.47 9.58
CA VAL A 179 6.77 2.27 9.94
C VAL A 179 6.74 1.69 11.36
N ALA A 180 6.22 2.43 12.32
CA ALA A 180 6.10 2.01 13.71
C ALA A 180 4.63 1.67 14.01
N VAL A 181 4.34 0.38 14.16
CA VAL A 181 2.98 -0.15 14.40
C VAL A 181 2.84 -0.52 15.87
N ALA A 182 1.90 0.09 16.58
CA ALA A 182 1.68 -0.22 17.99
C ALA A 182 0.27 0.12 18.48
N GLY A 183 -0.30 -0.79 19.25
CA GLY A 183 -1.48 -0.54 20.08
C GLY A 183 -1.11 -0.09 21.49
N MET A 184 -1.98 -0.41 22.46
CA MET A 184 -1.87 0.02 23.86
C MET A 184 -1.76 1.55 23.96
N GLU A 185 -0.72 2.07 24.61
CA GLU A 185 -0.42 3.50 24.68
C GLU A 185 0.26 4.05 23.42
N GLY A 186 0.65 3.22 22.43
CA GLY A 186 1.22 3.67 21.16
C GLY A 186 2.62 4.28 21.23
N ALA A 187 3.33 4.12 22.35
CA ALA A 187 4.58 4.84 22.65
C ALA A 187 5.78 4.47 21.73
N LEU A 188 5.71 3.36 20.99
CA LEU A 188 6.80 2.90 20.12
C LEU A 188 7.20 3.98 19.10
N ALA A 189 6.23 4.69 18.50
CA ALA A 189 6.51 5.71 17.50
C ALA A 189 7.36 6.87 18.08
N SER A 190 7.01 7.34 19.28
CA SER A 190 7.75 8.40 19.97
C SER A 190 9.18 7.97 20.33
N VAL A 191 9.34 6.74 20.82
CA VAL A 191 10.67 6.18 21.13
C VAL A 191 11.53 6.08 19.87
N VAL A 192 10.98 5.50 18.79
CA VAL A 192 11.70 5.35 17.52
C VAL A 192 12.07 6.72 16.94
N GLY A 193 11.17 7.70 16.98
CA GLY A 193 11.43 9.07 16.53
C GLY A 193 12.58 9.76 17.27
N GLY A 194 12.90 9.34 18.50
CA GLY A 194 14.08 9.81 19.23
C GLY A 194 15.38 9.07 18.89
N LEU A 195 15.32 7.95 18.14
CA LEU A 195 16.45 7.05 17.89
C LEU A 195 16.90 7.03 16.42
N VAL A 196 16.05 7.49 15.50
CA VAL A 196 16.32 7.49 14.05
C VAL A 196 16.31 8.91 13.48
N ARG A 197 17.07 9.10 12.40
CA ARG A 197 17.07 10.36 11.62
C ARG A 197 16.05 10.35 10.47
N ASN A 198 15.42 9.21 10.23
CA ASN A 198 14.52 8.96 9.12
C ASN A 198 13.07 9.31 9.50
N PRO A 199 12.21 9.64 8.53
CA PRO A 199 10.78 9.82 8.80
C PRO A 199 10.17 8.58 9.44
N VAL A 200 9.30 8.79 10.44
CA VAL A 200 8.58 7.73 11.14
C VAL A 200 7.09 7.84 10.80
N ILE A 201 6.55 6.82 10.15
CA ILE A 201 5.13 6.67 9.91
C ILE A 201 4.55 5.85 11.05
N ALA A 202 3.77 6.48 11.92
CA ALA A 202 3.15 5.87 13.07
C ALA A 202 1.78 5.29 12.71
N VAL A 203 1.57 4.01 13.01
CA VAL A 203 0.32 3.28 12.77
C VAL A 203 -0.26 2.86 14.10
N PRO A 204 -1.24 3.59 14.64
CA PRO A 204 -1.93 3.16 15.84
C PRO A 204 -2.75 1.92 15.49
N THR A 205 -2.73 0.91 16.35
CA THR A 205 -3.62 -0.26 16.20
C THR A 205 -4.74 -0.23 17.20
N SER A 206 -5.83 -0.94 16.91
CA SER A 206 -6.93 -1.14 17.84
C SER A 206 -6.60 -2.11 18.99
N VAL A 207 -5.37 -2.65 19.04
CA VAL A 207 -4.91 -3.56 20.09
C VAL A 207 -4.85 -2.83 21.43
N GLY A 208 -5.32 -3.49 22.47
CA GLY A 208 -5.18 -3.07 23.86
C GLY A 208 -6.47 -3.25 24.66
N TYR A 209 -6.38 -2.99 25.96
CA TYR A 209 -7.50 -3.14 26.90
C TYR A 209 -8.21 -1.82 27.12
N GLY A 210 -9.51 -1.85 27.46
CA GLY A 210 -10.29 -0.75 28.06
C GLY A 210 -9.91 0.67 27.65
N ALA A 211 -8.90 1.23 28.33
CA ALA A 211 -8.36 2.56 28.10
C ALA A 211 -7.74 2.80 26.69
N SER A 212 -7.40 1.74 25.93
CA SER A 212 -7.02 1.86 24.52
C SER A 212 -8.16 2.44 23.68
N MET A 213 -9.41 2.19 24.07
CA MET A 213 -10.63 2.69 23.41
C MET A 213 -10.63 2.37 21.89
N GLY A 214 -10.25 1.14 21.54
CA GLY A 214 -10.14 0.72 20.14
C GLY A 214 -9.04 1.43 19.37
N GLY A 215 -7.93 1.79 20.04
CA GLY A 215 -6.78 2.45 19.42
C GLY A 215 -6.77 3.98 19.50
N VAL A 216 -7.83 4.59 20.06
CA VAL A 216 -7.88 6.06 20.25
C VAL A 216 -6.77 6.54 21.18
N SER A 217 -6.44 5.80 22.24
CA SER A 217 -5.30 6.16 23.10
C SER A 217 -3.99 6.15 22.32
N ALA A 218 -3.69 5.09 21.55
CA ALA A 218 -2.50 5.02 20.72
C ALA A 218 -2.44 6.14 19.69
N LEU A 219 -3.57 6.43 19.02
CA LEU A 219 -3.68 7.53 18.06
C LEU A 219 -3.35 8.89 18.70
N LEU A 220 -3.95 9.19 19.85
CA LEU A 220 -3.72 10.45 20.57
C LEU A 220 -2.28 10.57 21.06
N THR A 221 -1.67 9.48 21.52
CA THR A 221 -0.24 9.48 21.88
C THR A 221 0.64 9.77 20.68
N MET A 222 0.41 9.08 19.55
CA MET A 222 1.25 9.21 18.36
C MET A 222 1.14 10.61 17.74
N ILE A 223 -0.06 11.21 17.69
CA ILE A 223 -0.27 12.54 17.11
C ILE A 223 0.23 13.66 18.03
N ASN A 224 0.20 13.45 19.34
CA ASN A 224 0.68 14.41 20.34
C ASN A 224 2.17 14.23 20.68
N SER A 225 2.87 13.36 19.95
CA SER A 225 4.28 13.09 20.19
C SER A 225 5.14 14.34 19.95
N CYS A 226 6.08 14.62 20.85
CA CYS A 226 7.06 15.69 20.70
C CYS A 226 8.27 15.31 19.83
N ALA A 227 8.41 14.02 19.48
CA ALA A 227 9.49 13.58 18.61
C ALA A 227 9.23 14.07 17.17
N ASN A 228 10.23 14.75 16.60
CA ASN A 228 10.13 15.30 15.25
C ASN A 228 10.08 14.19 14.20
N GLY A 229 9.47 14.48 13.05
CA GLY A 229 9.45 13.57 11.91
C GLY A 229 8.45 12.42 12.01
N ILE A 230 7.51 12.47 12.96
CA ILE A 230 6.39 11.53 13.05
C ILE A 230 5.23 12.01 12.18
N THR A 231 4.70 11.10 11.35
CA THR A 231 3.43 11.27 10.63
C THR A 231 2.51 10.11 10.99
N VAL A 232 1.25 10.40 11.31
CA VAL A 232 0.32 9.40 11.83
C VAL A 232 -0.73 9.06 10.78
N VAL A 233 -1.00 7.76 10.59
CA VAL A 233 -2.12 7.28 9.75
C VAL A 233 -3.30 6.86 10.62
N ASN A 234 -4.44 6.56 9.99
CA ASN A 234 -5.61 6.03 10.69
C ASN A 234 -5.32 4.73 11.46
N ILE A 235 -6.17 4.44 12.43
CA ILE A 235 -6.12 3.21 13.22
C ILE A 235 -6.22 1.99 12.31
N ASP A 236 -5.33 1.03 12.51
CA ASP A 236 -5.18 -0.21 11.73
C ASP A 236 -4.92 0.02 10.23
N ASN A 237 -4.43 1.20 9.83
CA ASN A 237 -4.18 1.51 8.42
C ASN A 237 -2.74 1.16 7.99
N GLY A 238 -2.43 -0.14 7.99
CA GLY A 238 -1.14 -0.64 7.51
C GLY A 238 -0.93 -0.31 6.03
N TYR A 239 -1.98 -0.43 5.22
CA TYR A 239 -1.95 -0.04 3.80
C TYR A 239 -1.44 1.39 3.59
N GLY A 240 -2.07 2.38 4.24
CA GLY A 240 -1.69 3.78 4.11
C GLY A 240 -0.24 4.04 4.55
N ALA A 241 0.22 3.31 5.57
CA ALA A 241 1.60 3.42 6.03
C ALA A 241 2.60 2.83 5.03
N GLY A 242 2.33 1.63 4.49
CA GLY A 242 3.15 1.01 3.46
C GLY A 242 3.22 1.86 2.18
N TYR A 243 2.10 2.47 1.80
CA TYR A 243 2.00 3.39 0.66
C TYR A 243 2.91 4.61 0.82
N VAL A 244 2.78 5.35 1.93
CA VAL A 244 3.59 6.55 2.21
C VAL A 244 5.07 6.20 2.37
N ALA A 245 5.38 5.10 3.07
CA ALA A 245 6.75 4.64 3.23
C ALA A 245 7.40 4.30 1.88
N THR A 246 6.65 3.71 0.95
CA THR A 246 7.10 3.43 -0.42
C THR A 246 7.36 4.72 -1.20
N GLN A 247 6.48 5.73 -1.09
CA GLN A 247 6.72 7.03 -1.71
C GLN A 247 8.04 7.65 -1.22
N ILE A 248 8.27 7.65 0.09
CA ILE A 248 9.51 8.18 0.68
C ILE A 248 10.71 7.38 0.17
N SER A 249 10.62 6.05 0.13
CA SER A 249 11.72 5.20 -0.36
C SER A 249 12.05 5.47 -1.83
N ARG A 250 11.04 5.59 -2.70
CA ARG A 250 11.23 5.95 -4.12
C ARG A 250 11.92 7.30 -4.29
N LEU A 251 11.55 8.31 -3.50
CA LEU A 251 12.21 9.63 -3.50
C LEU A 251 13.65 9.55 -3.00
N ALA A 252 13.90 8.78 -1.95
CA ALA A 252 15.26 8.58 -1.41
C ALA A 252 16.18 7.88 -2.41
N VAL A 253 15.68 6.88 -3.15
CA VAL A 253 16.43 6.21 -4.22
C VAL A 253 16.73 7.19 -5.36
N LYS A 254 15.73 7.94 -5.84
CA LYS A 254 15.93 8.94 -6.90
C LYS A 254 16.94 10.03 -6.55
N GLY A 255 17.04 10.42 -5.28
CA GLY A 255 18.01 11.41 -4.84
C GLY A 255 19.44 10.87 -4.65
N ALA A 256 19.63 9.55 -4.70
CA ALA A 256 20.92 8.89 -4.61
C ALA A 256 21.52 8.52 -5.98
N GLU A 257 20.70 8.53 -7.04
CA GLU A 257 21.08 8.40 -8.45
C GLU A 257 21.55 9.76 -9.02
#